data_AF-A0A9P6DH02-F1
#
_entry.id   AF-A0A9P6DH02-F1
#
_cell.length_a   1.000
_cell.length_b   1.000
_cell.length_c   1.000
_cell.angle_alpha   90.00
_cell.angle_beta   90.00
_cell.angle_gamma   90.00
#
_symmetry.space_group_name_H-M   'P 1'
#
loop_
_entity.id
_entity.type
_entity.pdbx_description
1 polymer ?
#
loop_
_entity_poly.entity_id
_entity_poly.type
_entity_poly.pdbx_seq_one_letter_code
_entity_poly.pdbx_strand_id
1 'polypeptide(L)'
;MTSMEFDLESAPGAVSHNAALITVFNALQMAGIVLLIVVVLTARLAPTVKRSPAWYNIIIAWIVSSSSSLLLMGWQTGHKPPFGLCLLQSMPIHAAPAMNACACLCFALELFFGVFGVATQTRTPTVCKVFIVSLPYVTTFLVCLEVLTIGLIDKQLVERNALGMYRHLITSAPLIVTDVIVLLVMAWVFPVVEPLSCSFSYATSATLGLLVPENGGVPRRMIIRFGAICVLLPLPVVAVILSSRQVCSASLSIIIATPRESSVSGQAVGCSFAEGSDGVGYQARSAY
;
A
#
# COMPACT_ATOMS: atom_id res chain seq x y z
N MET A 1 -10.30 -44.24 17.42
CA MET A 1 -9.91 -42.92 17.96
C MET A 1 -8.47 -43.04 18.40
N THR A 2 -7.56 -42.96 17.44
CA THR A 2 -6.12 -43.10 17.63
C THR A 2 -5.51 -41.75 17.28
N SER A 3 -4.89 -41.16 18.28
CA SER A 3 -4.02 -40.00 18.21
C SER A 3 -2.97 -40.23 17.12
N MET A 4 -3.08 -39.47 16.02
CA MET A 4 -1.97 -39.27 15.09
C MET A 4 -0.99 -38.32 15.75
N GLU A 5 -0.02 -38.88 16.47
CA GLU A 5 1.25 -38.23 16.73
C GLU A 5 1.95 -38.03 15.37
N PHE A 6 2.03 -36.76 14.99
CA PHE A 6 2.73 -36.31 13.80
C PHE A 6 4.16 -36.01 14.24
N ASP A 7 5.00 -37.05 14.27
CA ASP A 7 6.43 -36.91 14.55
C ASP A 7 7.09 -36.10 13.42
N LEU A 8 7.24 -34.81 13.71
CA LEU A 8 7.83 -33.83 12.83
C LEU A 8 9.34 -33.82 13.11
N GLU A 9 10.05 -34.81 12.57
CA GLU A 9 11.50 -34.79 12.50
C GLU A 9 11.92 -33.68 11.53
N SER A 10 12.02 -32.45 12.06
CA SER A 10 12.36 -31.27 11.28
C SER A 10 13.84 -31.33 10.92
N ALA A 11 14.13 -31.49 9.63
CA ALA A 11 15.48 -31.28 9.10
C ALA A 11 16.00 -29.89 9.54
N PRO A 12 17.21 -29.82 10.12
CA PRO A 12 17.81 -28.56 10.56
C PRO A 12 18.11 -27.69 9.33
N GLY A 13 17.27 -26.69 9.08
CA GLY A 13 17.39 -25.78 7.93
C GLY A 13 16.09 -25.50 7.20
N ALA A 14 15.01 -26.26 7.47
CA ALA A 14 13.70 -25.91 6.94
C ALA A 14 13.18 -24.66 7.65
N VAL A 15 13.08 -23.53 6.92
CA VAL A 15 12.43 -22.30 7.40
C VAL A 15 11.00 -22.66 7.81
N SER A 16 10.80 -22.82 9.13
CA SER A 16 9.50 -23.08 9.74
C SER A 16 8.57 -21.93 9.34
N HIS A 17 7.73 -22.17 8.34
CA HIS A 17 6.64 -21.27 8.03
C HIS A 17 5.77 -21.20 9.28
N ASN A 18 5.72 -20.01 9.89
CA ASN A 18 4.89 -19.76 11.05
C ASN A 18 3.42 -19.80 10.61
N ALA A 19 2.84 -21.00 10.54
CA ALA A 19 1.44 -21.21 10.15
C ALA A 19 0.50 -20.31 10.97
N ALA A 20 0.82 -20.08 12.25
CA ALA A 20 0.13 -19.13 13.10
C ALA A 20 0.12 -17.69 12.54
N LEU A 21 1.25 -17.18 12.04
CA LEU A 21 1.32 -15.84 11.44
C LEU A 21 0.46 -15.74 10.18
N ILE A 22 0.50 -16.77 9.33
CA ILE A 22 -0.32 -16.83 8.11
C ILE A 22 -1.81 -16.82 8.47
N THR A 23 -2.22 -17.62 9.46
CA THR A 23 -3.60 -17.67 9.95
C THR A 23 -4.04 -16.31 10.51
N VAL A 24 -3.23 -15.67 11.36
CA VAL A 24 -3.54 -14.35 11.92
C VAL A 24 -3.65 -13.30 10.83
N PHE A 25 -2.72 -13.30 9.87
CA PHE A 25 -2.74 -12.39 8.73
C PHE A 25 -4.03 -12.53 7.92
N ASN A 26 -4.40 -13.76 7.53
CA ASN A 26 -5.62 -14.01 6.77
C ASN A 26 -6.88 -13.63 7.57
N ALA A 27 -6.92 -13.94 8.86
CA ALA A 27 -8.05 -13.58 9.73
C ALA A 27 -8.21 -12.06 9.81
N LEU A 28 -7.10 -11.32 9.93
CA LEU A 28 -7.13 -9.87 9.96
C LEU A 28 -7.60 -9.26 8.63
N GLN A 29 -7.13 -9.79 7.50
CA GLN A 29 -7.56 -9.33 6.17
C GLN A 29 -9.06 -9.61 5.93
N MET A 30 -9.54 -10.81 6.29
CA MET A 30 -10.95 -11.17 6.21
C MET A 30 -11.82 -10.27 7.10
N ALA A 31 -11.41 -10.06 8.35
CA ALA A 31 -12.10 -9.16 9.27
C ALA A 31 -12.13 -7.72 8.73
N GLY A 32 -11.03 -7.25 8.17
CA GLY A 32 -10.93 -5.93 7.52
C GLY A 32 -11.95 -5.78 6.38
N ILE A 33 -12.02 -6.75 5.46
CA ILE A 33 -12.99 -6.72 4.36
C ILE A 33 -14.43 -6.73 4.87
N VAL A 34 -14.76 -7.62 5.82
CA VAL A 34 -16.11 -7.71 6.37
C VAL A 34 -16.51 -6.38 7.02
N LEU A 35 -15.64 -5.80 7.84
CA LEU A 35 -15.90 -4.50 8.48
C LEU A 35 -16.08 -3.38 7.44
N LEU A 36 -15.25 -3.33 6.40
CA LEU A 36 -15.36 -2.33 5.34
C LEU A 36 -16.66 -2.49 4.53
N ILE A 37 -17.08 -3.72 4.24
CA ILE A 37 -18.37 -4.00 3.59
C ILE A 37 -19.52 -3.53 4.48
N VAL A 38 -19.49 -3.84 5.78
CA VAL A 38 -20.50 -3.37 6.74
C VAL A 38 -20.55 -1.85 6.78
N VAL A 39 -19.41 -1.15 6.72
CA VAL A 39 -19.35 0.31 6.66
C VAL A 39 -20.02 0.86 5.38
N VAL A 40 -19.74 0.26 4.21
CA VAL A 40 -20.38 0.65 2.95
C VAL A 40 -21.88 0.40 2.98
N LEU A 41 -22.31 -0.77 3.46
CA LEU A 41 -23.73 -1.12 3.58
C LEU A 41 -24.45 -0.17 4.53
N THR A 42 -23.86 0.11 5.69
CA THR A 42 -24.41 1.07 6.65
C THR A 42 -24.56 2.47 6.03
N ALA A 43 -23.56 2.92 5.27
CA ALA A 43 -23.63 4.20 4.56
C ALA A 43 -24.73 4.23 3.49
N ARG A 44 -24.95 3.11 2.79
CA ARG A 44 -26.03 2.96 1.79
C ARG A 44 -27.42 2.91 2.42
N LEU A 45 -27.55 2.28 3.58
CA LEU A 45 -28.81 2.17 4.33
C LEU A 45 -29.18 3.46 5.08
N ALA A 46 -28.26 4.42 5.18
CA ALA A 46 -28.48 5.71 5.83
C ALA A 46 -28.60 6.86 4.79
N PRO A 47 -29.69 6.96 4.01
CA PRO A 47 -29.83 7.94 2.93
C PRO A 47 -29.80 9.40 3.41
N THR A 48 -30.05 9.63 4.71
CA THR A 48 -29.97 10.95 5.36
C THR A 48 -28.56 11.53 5.32
N VAL A 49 -27.51 10.69 5.29
CA VAL A 49 -26.12 11.14 5.35
C VAL A 49 -25.51 11.14 3.96
N LYS A 50 -25.45 12.30 3.31
CA LYS A 50 -24.76 12.46 2.02
C LYS A 50 -23.26 12.28 2.22
N ARG A 51 -22.70 11.21 1.64
CA ARG A 51 -21.26 10.93 1.62
C ARG A 51 -20.66 11.32 0.28
N SER A 52 -19.42 11.79 0.30
CA SER A 52 -18.68 12.11 -0.92
C SER A 52 -18.30 10.84 -1.70
N PRO A 53 -18.30 10.85 -3.04
CA PRO A 53 -17.75 9.78 -3.86
C PRO A 53 -16.32 9.37 -3.48
N ALA A 54 -15.42 10.31 -3.17
CA ALA A 54 -14.05 9.96 -2.78
C ALA A 54 -13.98 9.16 -1.47
N TRP A 55 -14.95 9.30 -0.57
CA TRP A 55 -15.02 8.47 0.64
C TRP A 55 -15.24 6.99 0.28
N TYR A 56 -16.10 6.71 -0.69
CA TYR A 56 -16.30 5.35 -1.19
C TYR A 56 -15.03 4.83 -1.89
N ASN A 57 -14.32 5.66 -2.66
CA ASN A 57 -13.08 5.27 -3.32
C ASN A 57 -12.02 4.78 -2.32
N ILE A 58 -11.84 5.46 -1.18
CA ILE A 58 -10.90 5.01 -0.14
C ILE A 58 -11.28 3.61 0.36
N ILE A 59 -12.55 3.38 0.65
CA ILE A 59 -13.00 2.09 1.18
C ILE A 59 -12.83 0.99 0.12
N ILE A 60 -13.18 1.28 -1.13
CA ILE A 60 -12.99 0.34 -2.24
C ILE A 60 -11.50 0.01 -2.41
N ALA A 61 -10.61 1.00 -2.35
CA ALA A 61 -9.17 0.78 -2.45
C ALA A 61 -8.65 -0.15 -1.34
N TRP A 62 -9.15 0.03 -0.11
CA TRP A 62 -8.79 -0.85 1.01
C TRP A 62 -9.34 -2.27 0.85
N ILE A 63 -10.59 -2.42 0.38
CA ILE A 63 -11.18 -3.72 0.07
C ILE A 63 -10.33 -4.44 -1.00
N VAL A 64 -9.95 -3.75 -2.08
CA VAL A 64 -9.11 -4.32 -3.14
C VAL A 64 -7.73 -4.74 -2.60
N SER A 65 -7.11 -3.91 -1.76
CA SER A 65 -5.80 -4.19 -1.13
C SER A 65 -5.85 -5.39 -0.17
N SER A 66 -6.94 -5.56 0.59
CA SER A 66 -7.12 -6.73 1.43
C SER A 66 -7.45 -7.97 0.62
N SER A 67 -8.27 -7.83 -0.42
CA SER A 67 -8.67 -8.94 -1.29
C SER A 67 -7.48 -9.52 -2.05
N SER A 68 -6.55 -8.69 -2.52
CA SER A 68 -5.32 -9.15 -3.20
C SER A 68 -4.46 -10.03 -2.31
N SER A 69 -4.34 -9.68 -1.03
CA SER A 69 -3.61 -10.47 -0.05
C SER A 69 -4.24 -11.86 0.17
N LEU A 70 -5.57 -11.96 0.05
CA LEU A 70 -6.32 -13.19 0.23
C LEU A 70 -6.38 -14.09 -1.00
N LEU A 71 -5.96 -13.64 -2.18
CA LEU A 71 -5.96 -14.47 -3.40
C LEU A 71 -5.15 -15.76 -3.28
N LEU A 72 -4.14 -15.79 -2.40
CA LEU A 72 -3.32 -16.97 -2.11
C LEU A 72 -3.85 -17.83 -0.95
N MET A 73 -5.00 -17.50 -0.37
CA MET A 73 -5.57 -18.29 0.72
C MET A 73 -5.73 -19.76 0.28
N GLY A 74 -5.23 -20.70 1.08
CA GLY A 74 -5.19 -22.13 0.76
C GLY A 74 -3.95 -22.60 -0.02
N TRP A 75 -3.17 -21.67 -0.61
CA TRP A 75 -1.92 -21.94 -1.33
C TRP A 75 -0.68 -21.35 -0.63
N GLN A 76 -0.85 -20.85 0.60
CA GLN A 76 0.25 -20.28 1.41
C GLN A 76 1.14 -21.39 2.01
N THR A 77 0.55 -22.51 2.41
CA THR A 77 1.24 -23.69 2.93
C THR A 77 1.17 -24.83 1.89
N GLY A 78 2.29 -25.50 1.62
CA GLY A 78 2.32 -26.64 0.69
C GLY A 78 2.67 -26.28 -0.76
N HIS A 79 1.90 -26.82 -1.71
CA HIS A 79 2.26 -26.85 -3.14
C HIS A 79 2.47 -25.46 -3.75
N LYS A 80 3.31 -25.40 -4.79
CA LYS A 80 3.58 -24.15 -5.51
C LYS A 80 2.32 -23.69 -6.25
N PRO A 81 1.75 -22.50 -5.97
CA PRO A 81 0.60 -21.99 -6.71
C PRO A 81 0.91 -21.80 -8.20
N PRO A 82 -0.12 -21.88 -9.06
CA PRO A 82 0.06 -21.64 -10.49
C PRO A 82 0.54 -20.22 -10.73
N PHE A 83 1.45 -20.07 -11.70
CA PHE A 83 2.09 -18.79 -12.03
C PHE A 83 1.09 -17.64 -12.23
N GLY A 84 -0.01 -17.89 -12.95
CA GLY A 84 -1.03 -16.87 -13.20
C GLY A 84 -1.69 -16.33 -11.93
N LEU A 85 -1.90 -17.18 -10.90
CA LEU A 85 -2.44 -16.74 -9.61
C LEU A 85 -1.43 -15.86 -8.85
N CYS A 86 -0.15 -16.25 -8.87
CA CYS A 86 0.92 -15.44 -8.28
C CYS A 86 1.04 -14.08 -8.95
N LEU A 87 1.01 -14.04 -10.27
CA LEU A 87 1.12 -12.79 -11.03
C LEU A 87 -0.11 -11.90 -10.80
N LEU A 88 -1.31 -12.49 -10.82
CA LEU A 88 -2.55 -11.78 -10.52
C LEU A 88 -2.59 -11.22 -9.10
N GLN A 89 -1.97 -11.89 -8.13
CA GLN A 89 -1.81 -11.36 -6.78
C GLN A 89 -0.77 -10.23 -6.74
N SER A 90 0.39 -10.42 -7.36
CA SER A 90 1.48 -9.43 -7.32
C SER A 90 1.07 -8.07 -7.90
N MET A 91 0.27 -8.06 -8.96
CA MET A 91 -0.22 -6.82 -9.61
C MET A 91 -0.87 -5.83 -8.62
N PRO A 92 -1.99 -6.17 -7.94
CA PRO A 92 -2.62 -5.30 -6.97
C PRO A 92 -1.82 -5.11 -5.68
N ILE A 93 -0.92 -6.03 -5.29
CA ILE A 93 -0.05 -5.82 -4.12
C ILE A 93 0.90 -4.64 -4.36
N HIS A 94 1.53 -4.59 -5.53
CA HIS A 94 2.41 -3.48 -5.90
C HIS A 94 1.63 -2.20 -6.23
N ALA A 95 0.42 -2.32 -6.81
CA ALA A 95 -0.40 -1.15 -7.13
C ALA A 95 -1.11 -0.53 -5.91
N ALA A 96 -1.33 -1.30 -4.83
CA ALA A 96 -2.11 -0.86 -3.67
C ALA A 96 -1.57 0.39 -2.96
N PRO A 97 -0.26 0.55 -2.70
CA PRO A 97 0.26 1.77 -2.07
C PRO A 97 -0.04 3.03 -2.90
N ALA A 98 0.17 2.98 -4.22
CA ALA A 98 -0.14 4.09 -5.11
C ALA A 98 -1.64 4.37 -5.19
N MET A 99 -2.47 3.31 -5.31
CA MET A 99 -3.93 3.42 -5.31
C MET A 99 -4.44 4.11 -4.02
N ASN A 100 -3.97 3.66 -2.86
CA ASN A 100 -4.37 4.19 -1.56
C ASN A 100 -3.92 5.64 -1.39
N ALA A 101 -2.69 5.98 -1.77
CA ALA A 101 -2.19 7.36 -1.73
C ALA A 101 -3.03 8.28 -2.63
N CYS A 102 -3.31 7.87 -3.88
CA CYS A 102 -4.17 8.61 -4.78
C CYS A 102 -5.60 8.75 -4.21
N ALA A 103 -6.20 7.69 -3.66
CA ALA A 103 -7.53 7.74 -3.07
C ALA A 103 -7.61 8.73 -1.88
N CYS A 104 -6.57 8.75 -1.03
CA CYS A 104 -6.43 9.71 0.06
C CYS A 104 -6.32 11.16 -0.44
N LEU A 105 -5.48 11.41 -1.46
CA LEU A 105 -5.38 12.73 -2.11
C LEU A 105 -6.74 13.16 -2.69
N CYS A 106 -7.45 12.25 -3.35
CA CYS A 106 -8.75 12.55 -3.94
C CYS A 106 -9.79 12.95 -2.88
N PHE A 107 -9.80 12.25 -1.76
CA PHE A 107 -10.66 12.59 -0.62
C PHE A 107 -10.28 13.93 0.01
N ALA A 108 -8.99 14.21 0.17
CA ALA A 108 -8.51 15.49 0.68
C ALA A 108 -8.90 16.66 -0.24
N LEU A 109 -8.72 16.51 -1.56
CA LEU A 109 -9.12 17.50 -2.56
C LEU A 109 -10.63 17.71 -2.60
N GLU A 110 -11.43 16.63 -2.55
CA GLU A 110 -12.88 16.76 -2.55
C GLU A 110 -13.38 17.48 -1.29
N LEU A 111 -12.79 17.19 -0.13
CA LEU A 111 -13.13 17.88 1.11
C LEU A 111 -12.70 19.34 1.07
N PHE A 112 -11.50 19.63 0.55
CA PHE A 112 -11.02 21.00 0.34
C PHE A 112 -11.99 21.80 -0.54
N PHE A 113 -12.33 21.29 -1.72
CA PHE A 113 -13.28 21.97 -2.61
C PHE A 113 -14.67 22.09 -2.01
N GLY A 114 -15.09 21.13 -1.17
CA GLY A 114 -16.33 21.21 -0.41
C GLY A 114 -16.34 22.39 0.56
N VAL A 115 -15.27 22.56 1.35
CA VAL A 115 -15.15 23.68 2.31
C VAL A 115 -14.98 25.02 1.58
N PHE A 116 -14.09 25.06 0.58
CA PHE A 116 -13.79 26.27 -0.17
C PHE A 116 -14.99 26.75 -1.00
N GLY A 117 -15.75 25.82 -1.59
CA GLY A 117 -16.96 26.15 -2.36
C GLY A 117 -18.04 26.78 -1.49
N VAL A 118 -18.17 26.37 -0.22
CA VAL A 118 -19.06 27.03 0.74
C VAL A 118 -18.57 28.44 1.09
N ALA A 119 -17.26 28.61 1.32
CA ALA A 119 -16.68 29.89 1.68
C ALA A 119 -16.72 30.93 0.54
N THR A 120 -16.50 30.49 -0.70
CA THR A 120 -16.42 31.38 -1.88
C THR A 120 -17.69 31.41 -2.71
N GLN A 121 -18.70 30.61 -2.36
CA GLN A 121 -19.92 30.42 -3.14
C GLN A 121 -19.65 29.93 -4.58
N THR A 122 -18.48 29.34 -4.84
CA THR A 122 -18.12 28.80 -6.14
C THR A 122 -18.46 27.31 -6.23
N ARG A 123 -18.98 26.89 -7.39
CA ARG A 123 -19.31 25.49 -7.65
C ARG A 123 -18.16 24.81 -8.38
N THR A 124 -17.61 23.75 -7.79
CA THR A 124 -16.59 22.93 -8.46
C THR A 124 -17.16 22.29 -9.73
N PRO A 125 -16.49 22.41 -10.89
CA PRO A 125 -16.97 21.83 -12.14
C PRO A 125 -17.05 20.30 -12.05
N THR A 126 -18.08 19.71 -12.65
CA THR A 126 -18.31 18.25 -12.64
C THR A 126 -17.14 17.47 -13.22
N VAL A 127 -16.50 18.01 -14.26
CA VAL A 127 -15.33 17.40 -14.92
C VAL A 127 -14.17 17.20 -13.93
N CYS A 128 -13.91 18.20 -13.08
CA CYS A 128 -12.88 18.11 -12.05
C CYS A 128 -13.20 16.99 -11.03
N LYS A 129 -14.46 16.84 -10.63
CA LYS A 129 -14.88 15.76 -9.72
C LYS A 129 -14.67 14.37 -10.33
N VAL A 130 -15.05 14.18 -11.59
CA VAL A 130 -14.85 12.91 -12.30
C VAL A 130 -13.36 12.61 -12.43
N PHE A 131 -12.56 13.61 -12.82
CA PHE A 131 -11.11 13.47 -12.93
C PHE A 131 -10.48 13.01 -11.60
N ILE A 132 -10.82 13.69 -10.50
CA ILE A 132 -10.36 13.34 -9.15
C ILE A 132 -10.76 11.90 -8.81
N VAL A 133 -12.02 11.52 -8.98
CA VAL A 133 -12.50 10.17 -8.65
C VAL A 133 -11.84 9.09 -9.51
N SER A 134 -11.45 9.40 -10.75
CA SER A 134 -10.84 8.44 -11.68
C SER A 134 -9.36 8.18 -11.43
N LEU A 135 -8.64 9.14 -10.82
CA LEU A 135 -7.19 9.10 -10.62
C LEU A 135 -6.67 7.78 -9.97
N PRO A 136 -7.21 7.28 -8.84
CA PRO A 136 -6.68 6.06 -8.21
C PRO A 136 -6.79 4.83 -9.12
N TYR A 137 -7.84 4.74 -9.95
CA TYR A 137 -8.05 3.62 -10.84
C TYR A 137 -7.09 3.64 -12.02
N VAL A 138 -6.84 4.82 -12.61
CA VAL A 138 -5.86 4.99 -13.68
C VAL A 138 -4.46 4.61 -13.18
N THR A 139 -4.05 5.13 -12.02
CA THR A 139 -2.76 4.80 -11.41
C THR A 139 -2.64 3.29 -11.14
N THR A 140 -3.67 2.67 -10.57
CA THR A 140 -3.68 1.23 -10.31
C THR A 140 -3.52 0.43 -11.60
N PHE A 141 -4.25 0.80 -12.65
CA PHE A 141 -4.18 0.13 -13.94
C PHE A 141 -2.77 0.20 -14.56
N LEU A 142 -2.12 1.37 -14.51
CA LEU A 142 -0.77 1.55 -15.03
C LEU A 142 0.27 0.70 -14.28
N VAL A 143 0.24 0.68 -12.95
CA VAL A 143 1.16 -0.15 -12.14
C VAL A 143 0.88 -1.65 -12.36
N CYS A 144 -0.40 -2.05 -12.46
CA CYS A 144 -0.77 -3.42 -12.79
C CYS A 144 -0.23 -3.84 -14.16
N LEU A 145 -0.30 -2.97 -15.18
CA LEU A 145 0.27 -3.24 -16.49
C LEU A 145 1.79 -3.41 -16.44
N GLU A 146 2.49 -2.59 -15.68
CA GLU A 146 3.94 -2.71 -15.48
C GLU A 146 4.32 -4.04 -14.82
N VAL A 147 3.64 -4.41 -13.74
CA VAL A 147 3.87 -5.69 -13.05
C VAL A 147 3.56 -6.88 -13.97
N LEU A 148 2.49 -6.78 -14.76
CA LEU A 148 2.10 -7.80 -15.72
C LEU A 148 3.15 -7.97 -16.82
N THR A 149 3.62 -6.88 -17.43
CA THR A 149 4.63 -6.94 -18.50
C THR A 149 5.95 -7.52 -17.99
N ILE A 150 6.43 -7.05 -16.84
CA ILE A 150 7.65 -7.57 -16.21
C ILE A 150 7.51 -9.06 -15.88
N GLY A 151 6.39 -9.47 -15.26
CA GLY A 151 6.17 -10.87 -14.90
C GLY A 151 6.04 -11.80 -16.11
N LEU A 152 5.50 -11.30 -17.24
CA LEU A 152 5.41 -12.08 -18.48
C LEU A 152 6.75 -12.22 -19.22
N ILE A 153 7.64 -11.23 -19.09
CA ILE A 153 8.99 -11.25 -19.69
C ILE A 153 9.86 -12.27 -18.95
N ASP A 154 9.84 -12.27 -17.62
CA ASP A 154 10.63 -13.20 -16.82
C ASP A 154 9.82 -13.82 -15.67
N LYS A 155 9.47 -15.09 -15.86
CA LYS A 155 8.68 -15.87 -14.90
C LYS A 155 9.45 -16.20 -13.62
N GLN A 156 10.79 -16.16 -13.65
CA GLN A 156 11.62 -16.48 -12.48
C GLN A 156 11.60 -15.35 -11.45
N LEU A 157 11.24 -14.13 -11.84
CA LEU A 157 11.16 -12.97 -10.94
C LEU A 157 10.02 -13.05 -9.90
N VAL A 158 9.08 -14.00 -10.03
CA VAL A 158 7.92 -14.11 -9.14
C VAL A 158 8.22 -15.08 -7.99
N GLU A 159 8.71 -14.52 -6.88
CA GLU A 159 9.13 -15.26 -5.71
C GLU A 159 8.15 -15.13 -4.53
N ARG A 160 8.14 -16.15 -3.67
CA ARG A 160 7.35 -16.16 -2.44
C ARG A 160 8.15 -15.36 -1.41
N ASN A 161 7.49 -14.44 -0.71
CA ASN A 161 8.13 -13.81 0.44
C ASN A 161 8.61 -14.87 1.44
N ALA A 162 9.71 -14.63 2.16
CA ALA A 162 10.26 -15.55 3.16
C ALA A 162 9.24 -16.01 4.22
N LEU A 163 8.23 -15.17 4.49
CA LEU A 163 7.14 -15.45 5.42
C LEU A 163 6.01 -16.30 4.82
N GLY A 164 6.03 -16.58 3.52
CA GLY A 164 5.01 -17.36 2.83
C GLY A 164 3.65 -16.66 2.64
N MET A 165 3.48 -15.43 3.12
CA MET A 165 2.18 -14.74 3.14
C MET A 165 1.70 -14.27 1.77
N TYR A 166 2.61 -13.81 0.92
CA TYR A 166 2.32 -13.30 -0.42
C TYR A 166 3.48 -13.57 -1.39
N ARG A 167 3.19 -13.52 -2.69
CA ARG A 167 4.18 -13.50 -3.76
C ARG A 167 4.49 -12.06 -4.15
N HIS A 168 5.76 -11.78 -4.44
CA HIS A 168 6.21 -10.48 -4.92
C HIS A 168 7.16 -10.66 -6.10
N LEU A 169 7.41 -9.55 -6.79
CA LEU A 169 8.46 -9.49 -7.81
C LEU A 169 9.75 -9.12 -7.08
N ILE A 170 10.83 -9.85 -7.34
CA ILE A 170 12.16 -9.57 -6.75
C ILE A 170 12.71 -8.24 -7.31
N THR A 171 12.33 -7.88 -8.55
CA THR A 171 12.80 -6.65 -9.17
C THR A 171 12.30 -5.41 -8.44
N SER A 172 13.19 -4.44 -8.23
CA SER A 172 12.87 -3.18 -7.56
C SER A 172 12.09 -2.21 -8.47
N ALA A 173 11.94 -2.49 -9.77
CA ALA A 173 11.34 -1.54 -10.70
C ALA A 173 9.90 -1.13 -10.34
N PRO A 174 8.94 -2.06 -10.10
CA PRO A 174 7.57 -1.69 -9.72
C PRO A 174 7.49 -0.94 -8.39
N LEU A 175 8.39 -1.28 -7.46
CA LEU A 175 8.49 -0.62 -6.17
C LEU A 175 8.97 0.82 -6.34
N ILE A 176 10.02 1.05 -7.14
CA ILE A 176 10.53 2.40 -7.43
C ILE A 176 9.46 3.26 -8.10
N VAL A 177 8.75 2.72 -9.10
CA VAL A 177 7.69 3.47 -9.79
C VAL A 177 6.56 3.84 -8.82
N THR A 178 6.09 2.87 -8.03
CA THR A 178 5.05 3.09 -7.02
C THR A 178 5.50 4.11 -5.97
N ASP A 179 6.73 4.00 -5.46
CA ASP A 179 7.29 4.91 -4.47
C ASP A 179 7.41 6.35 -5.01
N VAL A 180 7.86 6.52 -6.26
CA VAL A 180 7.92 7.83 -6.91
C VAL A 180 6.53 8.43 -7.05
N ILE A 181 5.53 7.63 -7.46
CA ILE A 181 4.14 8.09 -7.55
C ILE A 181 3.63 8.53 -6.18
N VAL A 182 3.85 7.73 -5.13
CA VAL A 182 3.43 8.05 -3.75
C VAL A 182 4.12 9.32 -3.27
N LEU A 183 5.42 9.46 -3.50
CA LEU A 183 6.19 10.65 -3.14
C LEU A 183 5.63 11.90 -3.82
N LEU A 184 5.35 11.84 -5.13
CA LEU A 184 4.76 12.95 -5.86
C LEU A 184 3.38 13.29 -5.29
N VAL A 185 2.49 12.29 -5.15
CA VAL A 185 1.15 12.47 -4.58
C VAL A 185 1.20 13.15 -3.21
N MET A 186 2.08 12.67 -2.32
CA MET A 186 2.21 13.25 -0.98
C MET A 186 2.81 14.66 -1.02
N ALA A 187 3.80 14.90 -1.88
CA ALA A 187 4.37 16.23 -2.09
C ALA A 187 3.33 17.24 -2.61
N TRP A 188 2.25 16.80 -3.28
CA TRP A 188 1.12 17.64 -3.64
C TRP A 188 0.12 17.84 -2.48
N VAL A 189 -0.05 16.85 -1.61
CA VAL A 189 -0.95 16.95 -0.44
C VAL A 189 -0.44 17.99 0.56
N PHE A 190 0.86 17.98 0.88
CA PHE A 190 1.44 18.85 1.92
C PHE A 190 1.18 20.36 1.68
N PRO A 191 1.51 20.93 0.50
CA PRO A 191 1.29 22.35 0.22
C PRO A 191 -0.17 22.73 0.09
N VAL A 192 -1.08 21.77 -0.11
CA VAL A 192 -2.52 22.05 -0.11
C VAL A 192 -3.01 22.09 1.34
N VAL A 193 -2.64 21.09 2.14
CA VAL A 193 -3.13 20.87 3.51
C VAL A 193 -2.61 21.90 4.51
N GLU A 194 -1.34 22.29 4.43
CA GLU A 194 -0.74 23.24 5.38
C GLU A 194 -1.37 24.64 5.30
N PRO A 195 -1.37 25.34 4.15
CA PRO A 195 -1.99 26.66 4.07
C PRO A 195 -3.49 26.57 4.30
N LEU A 196 -4.16 25.45 3.96
CA LEU A 196 -5.56 25.25 4.32
C LEU A 196 -5.79 25.24 5.82
N SER A 197 -5.00 24.46 6.54
CA SER A 197 -5.08 24.35 7.99
C SER A 197 -4.80 25.70 8.63
N CYS A 198 -3.81 26.44 8.12
CA CYS A 198 -3.44 27.78 8.58
C CYS A 198 -4.52 28.83 8.26
N SER A 199 -4.93 28.97 7.01
CA SER A 199 -5.96 29.94 6.58
C SER A 199 -7.28 29.68 7.28
N PHE A 200 -7.66 28.42 7.45
CA PHE A 200 -8.89 28.06 8.17
C PHE A 200 -8.79 28.38 9.66
N SER A 201 -7.67 28.08 10.31
CA SER A 201 -7.43 28.41 11.72
C SER A 201 -7.40 29.93 11.95
N TYR A 202 -6.79 30.66 11.02
CA TYR A 202 -6.73 32.12 11.07
C TYR A 202 -8.11 32.74 10.86
N ALA A 203 -8.84 32.33 9.81
CA ALA A 203 -10.19 32.82 9.54
C ALA A 203 -11.15 32.49 10.69
N THR A 204 -11.08 31.27 11.25
CA THR A 204 -11.87 30.90 12.42
C THR A 204 -11.52 31.76 13.61
N SER A 205 -10.23 31.99 13.92
CA SER A 205 -9.83 32.81 15.06
C SER A 205 -10.26 34.27 14.90
N ALA A 206 -10.14 34.83 13.69
CA ALA A 206 -10.59 36.20 13.39
C ALA A 206 -12.12 36.35 13.53
N THR A 207 -12.88 35.35 13.07
CA THR A 207 -14.35 35.39 13.11
C THR A 207 -14.90 35.12 14.53
N LEU A 208 -14.26 34.19 15.26
CA LEU A 208 -14.63 33.85 16.65
C LEU A 208 -14.38 35.01 17.62
N GLY A 209 -13.45 35.93 17.29
CA GLY A 209 -13.20 37.14 18.07
C GLY A 209 -14.26 38.22 17.89
N LEU A 210 -15.07 38.18 16.82
CA LEU A 210 -16.00 39.26 16.46
C LEU A 210 -17.48 38.88 16.60
N LEU A 211 -17.85 37.61 16.49
CA LEU A 211 -19.23 37.17 16.60
C LEU A 211 -19.27 35.85 17.35
N VAL A 212 -19.91 35.85 18.53
CA VAL A 212 -20.53 34.66 19.13
C VAL A 212 -21.89 34.50 18.43
N PRO A 213 -22.06 33.60 17.44
CA PRO A 213 -23.35 33.42 16.81
C PRO A 213 -24.05 32.26 17.50
N GLU A 214 -25.22 32.53 18.04
CA GLU A 214 -26.01 31.58 18.82
C GLU A 214 -26.52 30.38 17.99
N ASN A 215 -26.51 30.41 16.66
CA ASN A 215 -27.09 29.33 15.86
C ASN A 215 -26.40 29.14 14.49
N GLY A 216 -25.67 28.02 14.31
CA GLY A 216 -25.39 27.47 12.97
C GLY A 216 -23.94 27.47 12.47
N GLY A 217 -22.95 27.82 13.30
CA GLY A 217 -21.53 27.74 12.91
C GLY A 217 -21.07 26.32 12.54
N VAL A 218 -20.08 26.22 11.65
CA VAL A 218 -19.44 24.94 11.30
C VAL A 218 -18.95 24.28 12.59
N PRO A 219 -19.35 23.03 12.89
CA PRO A 219 -19.03 22.41 14.17
C PRO A 219 -17.52 22.27 14.32
N ARG A 220 -16.95 22.95 15.32
CA ARG A 220 -15.52 22.93 15.70
C ARG A 220 -14.93 21.52 15.75
N ARG A 221 -15.77 20.52 16.09
CA ARG A 221 -15.42 19.09 16.10
C ARG A 221 -15.02 18.55 14.72
N MET A 222 -15.59 19.04 13.62
CA MET A 222 -15.26 18.56 12.28
C MET A 222 -13.87 19.05 11.84
N ILE A 223 -13.51 20.26 12.24
CA ILE A 223 -12.24 20.91 11.92
C ILE A 223 -11.09 20.24 12.66
N ILE A 224 -11.25 20.00 13.97
CA ILE A 224 -10.24 19.29 14.76
C ILE A 224 -9.99 17.89 14.18
N ARG A 225 -11.06 17.18 13.80
CA ARG A 225 -10.94 15.86 13.16
C ARG A 225 -10.20 15.94 11.83
N PHE A 226 -10.52 16.93 10.99
CA PHE A 226 -9.87 17.10 9.70
C PHE A 226 -8.37 17.42 9.86
N GLY A 227 -8.02 18.39 10.71
CA GLY A 227 -6.62 18.72 10.98
C GLY A 227 -5.84 17.54 11.55
N ALA A 228 -6.42 16.79 12.49
CA ALA A 228 -5.79 15.58 13.04
C ALA A 228 -5.56 14.52 11.95
N ILE A 229 -6.55 14.25 11.11
CA ILE A 229 -6.41 13.30 10.00
C ILE A 229 -5.30 13.77 9.06
N CYS A 230 -5.30 15.03 8.65
CA CYS A 230 -4.31 15.61 7.75
C CYS A 230 -2.87 15.52 8.27
N VAL A 231 -2.66 15.69 9.57
CA VAL A 231 -1.32 15.58 10.20
C VAL A 231 -0.91 14.11 10.40
N LEU A 232 -1.86 13.24 10.77
CA LEU A 232 -1.56 11.84 11.05
C LEU A 232 -1.38 10.99 9.78
N LEU A 233 -2.06 11.33 8.68
CA LEU A 233 -2.03 10.56 7.43
C LEU A 233 -0.65 10.47 6.76
N PRO A 234 0.20 11.53 6.76
CA PRO A 234 1.54 11.43 6.19
C PRO A 234 2.57 10.74 7.10
N LEU A 235 2.34 10.63 8.42
CA LEU A 235 3.33 10.07 9.34
C LEU A 235 3.75 8.62 9.00
N PRO A 236 2.83 7.69 8.67
CA PRO A 236 3.21 6.33 8.28
C PRO A 236 4.05 6.32 6.99
N VAL A 237 3.75 7.20 6.03
CA VAL A 237 4.48 7.25 4.77
C VAL A 237 5.88 7.81 4.97
N VAL A 238 6.02 8.88 5.76
CA VAL A 238 7.33 9.39 6.16
C VAL A 238 8.12 8.33 6.92
N ALA A 239 7.48 7.59 7.83
CA ALA A 239 8.12 6.50 8.55
C ALA A 239 8.63 5.40 7.60
N VAL A 240 7.81 4.98 6.62
CA VAL A 240 8.22 4.00 5.60
C VAL A 240 9.38 4.51 4.74
N ILE A 241 9.35 5.79 4.31
CA ILE A 241 10.44 6.41 3.54
C ILE A 241 11.73 6.47 4.38
N LEU A 242 11.62 6.79 5.67
CA LEU A 242 12.78 6.81 6.57
C LEU A 242 13.34 5.39 6.77
N SER A 243 12.47 4.39 6.91
CA SER A 243 12.88 2.98 7.01
C SER A 243 13.53 2.48 5.72
N SER A 244 13.02 2.82 4.54
CA SER A 244 13.61 2.40 3.26
C SER A 244 14.97 3.06 3.02
N ARG A 245 15.15 4.33 3.43
CA ARG A 245 16.45 5.02 3.41
C ARG A 245 17.47 4.37 4.33
N GLN A 246 17.07 3.88 5.50
CA GLN A 246 17.98 3.16 6.40
C GLN A 246 18.48 1.86 5.77
N VAL A 247 17.62 1.12 5.08
CA VAL A 247 18.02 -0.11 4.37
C VAL A 247 19.00 0.20 3.24
N CYS A 248 18.70 1.21 2.41
CA CYS A 248 19.62 1.63 1.33
C CYS A 248 20.96 2.13 1.88
N SER A 249 20.97 2.90 2.97
CA SER A 249 22.20 3.37 3.60
C SER A 249 23.04 2.22 4.13
N ALA A 250 22.42 1.21 4.75
CA ALA A 250 23.12 0.04 5.26
C ALA A 250 23.77 -0.79 4.12
N SER A 251 23.05 -1.01 3.02
CA SER A 251 23.59 -1.69 1.84
C SER A 251 24.77 -0.93 1.23
N LEU A 252 24.70 0.41 1.15
CA LEU A 252 25.79 1.23 0.61
C LEU A 252 27.04 1.17 1.51
N SER A 253 26.86 1.17 2.84
CA SER A 253 27.96 1.05 3.80
C SER A 253 28.66 -0.31 3.72
N ILE A 254 27.93 -1.41 3.47
CA ILE A 254 28.52 -2.75 3.30
C ILE A 254 29.40 -2.81 2.04
N ILE A 255 28.95 -2.22 0.93
CA ILE A 255 29.72 -2.18 -0.33
C ILE A 255 31.03 -1.39 -0.18
N ILE A 256 31.01 -0.31 0.59
CA ILE A 256 32.22 0.52 0.84
C ILE A 256 33.16 -0.18 1.84
N ALA A 257 32.64 -0.99 2.76
CA ALA A 257 33.42 -1.65 3.81
C ALA A 257 34.07 -2.97 3.39
N THR A 258 33.64 -3.60 2.28
CA THR A 258 34.34 -4.78 1.75
C THR A 258 35.71 -4.38 1.18
N PRO A 259 36.83 -4.76 1.83
CA PRO A 259 38.15 -4.44 1.33
C PRO A 259 38.34 -5.14 0.00
N ARG A 260 38.73 -4.35 -1.00
CA ARG A 260 38.99 -4.78 -2.37
C ARG A 260 40.20 -5.72 -2.36
N GLU A 261 39.99 -7.01 -2.11
CA GLU A 261 40.99 -8.02 -2.43
C GLU A 261 41.14 -8.04 -3.95
N SER A 262 42.20 -7.38 -4.39
CA SER A 262 42.66 -7.33 -5.76
C SER A 262 43.09 -8.73 -6.21
N SER A 263 42.25 -9.44 -6.96
CA SER A 263 42.67 -10.54 -7.83
C SER A 263 41.69 -10.76 -8.99
N VAL A 264 42.09 -10.19 -10.15
CA VAL A 264 42.05 -10.78 -11.50
C VAL A 264 40.70 -11.13 -12.18
N SER A 265 40.56 -10.56 -13.39
CA SER A 265 39.70 -10.93 -14.54
C SER A 265 38.21 -10.58 -14.57
N GLY A 266 37.93 -9.38 -15.07
CA GLY A 266 37.09 -9.14 -16.24
C GLY A 266 35.75 -9.89 -16.35
N GLN A 267 34.77 -9.51 -15.54
CA GLN A 267 33.37 -9.84 -15.82
C GLN A 267 32.49 -8.63 -15.45
N ALA A 268 31.66 -8.20 -16.39
CA ALA A 268 30.79 -7.02 -16.25
C ALA A 268 29.84 -7.19 -15.06
N VAL A 269 29.99 -6.32 -14.05
CA VAL A 269 29.16 -6.31 -12.84
C VAL A 269 27.82 -5.66 -13.18
N GLY A 270 26.83 -6.50 -13.49
CA GLY A 270 25.43 -6.14 -13.28
C GLY A 270 25.12 -6.22 -11.79
N CYS A 271 24.46 -5.21 -11.23
CA CYS A 271 23.98 -5.20 -9.85
C CYS A 271 22.97 -6.34 -9.62
N SER A 272 23.47 -7.55 -9.33
CA SER A 272 22.69 -8.63 -8.76
C SER A 272 22.69 -8.47 -7.25
N PHE A 273 21.49 -8.46 -6.68
CA PHE A 273 21.26 -8.59 -5.26
C PHE A 273 21.88 -9.92 -4.80
N ALA A 274 22.85 -9.87 -3.89
CA ALA A 274 23.49 -11.07 -3.36
C ALA A 274 22.54 -11.76 -2.37
N GLU A 275 21.81 -12.75 -2.85
CA GLU A 275 21.15 -13.75 -2.02
C GLU A 275 22.17 -14.85 -1.71
N GLY A 276 22.61 -14.91 -0.45
CA GLY A 276 23.47 -15.97 0.04
C GLY A 276 22.71 -17.30 0.04
N SER A 277 22.86 -18.07 -1.03
CA SER A 277 22.41 -19.46 -1.11
C SER A 277 23.63 -20.37 -1.12
N ASP A 278 23.96 -20.93 0.05
CA ASP A 278 24.91 -22.03 0.15
C ASP A 278 24.40 -23.22 -0.67
N GLY A 279 25.12 -23.54 -1.75
CA GLY A 279 24.80 -24.61 -2.66
C GLY A 279 25.11 -25.98 -2.07
N VAL A 280 24.08 -26.73 -1.68
CA VAL A 280 24.15 -28.19 -1.57
C VAL A 280 23.57 -28.78 -2.85
N GLY A 281 24.46 -29.22 -3.74
CA GLY A 281 24.08 -29.88 -4.99
C GLY A 281 23.45 -31.25 -4.75
N TYR A 282 22.18 -31.40 -5.12
CA TYR A 282 21.56 -32.71 -5.31
C TYR A 282 21.47 -33.05 -6.79
N GLN A 283 22.31 -34.00 -7.20
CA GLN A 283 22.34 -34.61 -8.51
C GLN A 283 21.15 -35.60 -8.64
N ALA A 284 20.06 -35.17 -9.26
CA ALA A 284 18.92 -36.04 -9.54
C ALA A 284 19.18 -36.90 -10.79
N ARG A 285 19.28 -38.21 -10.58
CA ARG A 285 19.40 -39.26 -11.58
C ARG A 285 18.03 -39.46 -12.24
N SER A 286 17.91 -39.19 -13.53
CA SER A 286 16.71 -39.50 -14.32
C SER A 286 16.69 -40.98 -14.67
N ALA A 287 15.68 -41.70 -14.21
CA ALA A 287 15.22 -42.94 -14.81
C ALA A 287 13.77 -42.70 -15.25
N TYR A 288 13.55 -42.82 -16.56
CA TYR A 288 12.35 -43.21 -17.32
C TYR A 288 12.43 -42.58 -18.70
#